data_AF-A0A815XSD4-F1
#
_entry.id   AF-A0A815XSD4-F1
#
_cell.length_a   1.000
_cell.length_b   1.000
_cell.length_c   1.000
_cell.angle_alpha   90.00
_cell.angle_beta   90.00
_cell.angle_gamma   90.00
#
_symmetry.space_group_name_H-M   'P 1'
#
loop_
_entity.id
_entity.type
_entity.pdbx_description
1 polymer ?
#
loop_
_entity_poly.entity_id
_entity_poly.type
_entity_poly.pdbx_seq_one_letter_code
_entity_poly.pdbx_strand_id
1 'polypeptide(L)'
;MTKDRLPALRAAQNAEDSDPDAAYVALNMEDNSRFMSDFFAHVDSLRTNIDKISELVDEVKRLHSTILAAPQADDRTKEELEEKMADIKKLANDVRQRLKTMETELEQEGNENAWRTADLRIRKTQHATLSRKFIDVMNSYRNAEIEYRERCKARIQRQLEISEIY
;
A
#
# COMPACT_ATOMS: atom_id res chain seq x y z
N MET A 1 13.57 -26.82 -16.45
CA MET A 1 12.60 -27.50 -15.56
C MET A 1 13.33 -28.01 -14.34
N THR A 2 13.06 -27.43 -13.16
CA THR A 2 13.59 -27.91 -11.89
C THR A 2 12.96 -29.28 -11.59
N LYS A 3 13.77 -30.34 -11.47
CA LYS A 3 13.29 -31.66 -11.07
C LYS A 3 12.67 -31.57 -9.68
N ASP A 4 11.43 -32.00 -9.54
CA ASP A 4 10.76 -32.10 -8.25
C ASP A 4 11.44 -33.19 -7.39
N ARG A 5 12.00 -32.78 -6.25
CA ARG A 5 12.74 -33.65 -5.32
C ARG A 5 11.94 -33.99 -4.06
N LEU A 6 10.72 -33.45 -3.90
CA LEU A 6 9.83 -33.78 -2.79
C LEU A 6 9.57 -35.29 -2.67
N PRO A 7 9.34 -36.05 -3.77
CA PRO A 7 9.13 -37.49 -3.67
C PRO A 7 10.35 -38.25 -3.15
N ALA A 8 11.56 -37.83 -3.55
CA ALA A 8 12.81 -38.46 -3.12
C ALA A 8 13.11 -38.19 -1.63
N LEU A 9 12.76 -36.99 -1.13
CA LEU A 9 12.90 -36.65 0.29
C LEU A 9 11.93 -37.45 1.17
N ARG A 10 10.66 -37.60 0.77
CA ARG A 10 9.70 -38.43 1.50
C ARG A 10 10.12 -39.91 1.53
N ALA A 11 10.64 -40.43 0.42
CA ALA A 11 11.10 -41.81 0.37
C ALA A 11 12.31 -42.06 1.28
N ALA A 12 13.22 -41.10 1.40
CA ALA A 12 14.35 -41.17 2.33
C ALA A 12 13.90 -41.07 3.80
N GLN A 13 12.95 -40.19 4.10
CA GLN A 13 12.43 -39.98 5.46
C GLN A 13 11.72 -41.24 6.00
N ASN A 14 10.92 -41.92 5.16
CA ASN A 14 10.27 -43.18 5.54
C ASN A 14 11.25 -44.37 5.67
N ALA A 15 12.47 -44.26 5.15
CA ALA A 15 13.50 -45.30 5.25
C ALA A 15 14.36 -45.16 6.52
N GLU A 16 14.37 -43.97 7.15
CA GLU A 16 15.11 -43.68 8.39
C GLU A 16 14.28 -43.86 9.68
N ASP A 17 12.97 -44.13 9.57
CA ASP A 17 12.04 -44.40 10.70
C ASP A 17 12.32 -45.71 11.48
N SER A 18 13.49 -46.34 11.28
CA SER A 18 13.94 -47.49 12.09
C SER A 18 14.84 -47.12 13.26
N ASP A 19 15.16 -45.83 13.46
CA ASP A 19 15.96 -45.36 14.59
C ASP A 19 15.08 -44.69 15.67
N PRO A 20 14.83 -45.34 16.82
CA PRO A 20 13.96 -44.82 17.87
C PRO A 20 14.51 -43.59 18.62
N ASP A 21 15.74 -43.14 18.33
CA ASP A 21 16.39 -41.97 18.96
C ASP A 21 16.44 -40.73 18.04
N ALA A 22 15.81 -40.78 16.87
CA ALA A 22 15.64 -39.60 16.01
C ALA A 22 14.72 -38.59 16.70
N ALA A 23 15.33 -37.67 17.45
CA ALA A 23 14.65 -36.55 18.07
C ALA A 23 13.84 -35.78 17.02
N TYR A 24 12.53 -36.04 16.97
CA TYR A 24 11.57 -35.22 16.26
C TYR A 24 11.75 -33.80 16.80
N VAL A 25 12.36 -32.92 15.98
CA VAL A 25 12.31 -31.48 16.22
C VAL A 25 10.86 -31.10 15.98
N ALA A 26 10.05 -31.21 17.04
CA ALA A 26 8.70 -30.70 17.07
C ALA A 26 8.81 -29.19 16.85
N LEU A 27 8.61 -28.76 15.60
CA LEU A 27 8.23 -27.39 15.34
C LEU A 27 6.89 -27.22 16.06
N ASN A 28 6.91 -26.57 17.22
CA ASN A 28 5.72 -26.21 17.98
C ASN A 28 4.81 -25.35 17.08
N MET A 29 3.92 -26.01 16.34
CA MET A 29 2.97 -25.35 15.44
C MET A 29 1.84 -24.66 16.22
N GLU A 30 1.67 -25.00 17.50
CA GLU A 30 0.58 -24.48 18.35
C GLU A 30 0.75 -22.98 18.68
N ASP A 31 1.98 -22.47 18.78
CA ASP A 31 2.25 -21.04 19.03
C ASP A 31 2.25 -20.18 17.75
N ASN A 32 2.27 -20.80 16.57
CA ASN A 32 2.41 -20.10 15.30
C ASN A 32 1.09 -19.42 14.87
N SER A 33 -0.06 -19.84 15.41
CA SER A 33 -1.36 -19.23 15.10
C SER A 33 -1.58 -17.86 15.75
N ARG A 34 -0.79 -17.49 16.76
CA ARG A 34 -0.84 -16.18 17.44
C ARG A 34 0.37 -15.29 17.16
N PHE A 35 1.38 -15.81 16.45
CA PHE A 35 2.58 -15.05 16.14
C PHE A 35 2.24 -13.84 15.26
N MET A 36 2.40 -12.63 15.83
CA MET A 36 2.19 -11.34 15.14
C MET A 36 0.80 -11.15 14.50
N SER A 37 -0.22 -11.90 14.92
CA SER A 37 -1.62 -11.77 14.47
C SER A 37 -2.07 -10.31 14.36
N ASP A 38 -1.90 -9.57 15.46
CA ASP A 38 -2.37 -8.19 15.55
C ASP A 38 -1.54 -7.27 14.65
N PHE A 39 -0.23 -7.50 14.57
CA PHE A 39 0.65 -6.74 13.69
C PHE A 39 0.26 -6.95 12.21
N PHE A 40 0.03 -8.18 11.78
CA PHE A 40 -0.39 -8.48 10.42
C PHE A 40 -1.78 -7.92 10.12
N ALA A 41 -2.73 -7.96 11.06
CA ALA A 41 -4.02 -7.32 10.91
C ALA A 41 -3.89 -5.78 10.72
N HIS A 42 -2.99 -5.13 11.45
CA HIS A 42 -2.69 -3.71 11.27
C HIS A 42 -2.05 -3.42 9.90
N VAL A 43 -1.09 -4.25 9.47
CA VAL A 43 -0.42 -4.15 8.16
C VAL A 43 -1.42 -4.34 7.02
N ASP A 44 -2.31 -5.32 7.12
CA ASP A 44 -3.34 -5.59 6.11
C ASP A 44 -4.35 -4.44 6.05
N SER A 45 -4.80 -3.92 7.19
CA SER A 45 -5.65 -2.72 7.22
C SER A 45 -4.98 -1.52 6.56
N LEU A 46 -3.69 -1.29 6.83
CA LEU A 46 -2.90 -0.24 6.18
C LEU A 46 -2.81 -0.45 4.67
N ARG A 47 -2.56 -1.69 4.24
CA ARG A 47 -2.49 -2.05 2.83
C ARG A 47 -3.81 -1.77 2.12
N THR A 48 -4.94 -2.19 2.70
CA THR A 48 -6.28 -1.92 2.17
C THR A 48 -6.56 -0.42 2.09
N ASN A 49 -6.15 0.36 3.10
CA ASN A 49 -6.32 1.81 3.06
C ASN A 49 -5.48 2.45 1.93
N ILE A 50 -4.24 2.00 1.71
CA ILE A 50 -3.40 2.47 0.60
C ILE A 50 -4.02 2.10 -0.75
N ASP A 51 -4.54 0.89 -0.89
CA ASP A 51 -5.22 0.43 -2.11
C ASP A 51 -6.48 1.27 -2.38
N LYS A 52 -7.27 1.55 -1.34
CA LYS A 52 -8.43 2.44 -1.43
C LYS A 52 -8.06 3.87 -1.84
N ILE A 53 -6.96 4.42 -1.33
CA ILE A 53 -6.46 5.72 -1.79
C ILE A 53 -6.13 5.64 -3.28
N SER A 54 -5.47 4.58 -3.74
CA SER A 54 -5.15 4.40 -5.16
C SER A 54 -6.40 4.39 -6.04
N GLU A 55 -7.45 3.67 -5.63
CA GLU A 55 -8.73 3.63 -6.33
C GLU A 55 -9.37 5.03 -6.40
N LEU A 56 -9.42 5.75 -5.28
CA LEU A 56 -9.94 7.12 -5.24
C LEU A 56 -9.14 8.07 -6.14
N VAL A 57 -7.82 7.91 -6.21
CA VAL A 57 -6.96 8.72 -7.10
C VAL A 57 -7.31 8.47 -8.57
N ASP A 58 -7.62 7.23 -8.95
CA ASP A 58 -8.03 6.91 -10.31
C ASP A 58 -9.46 7.41 -10.62
N GLU A 59 -10.35 7.41 -9.64
CA GLU A 59 -11.66 8.08 -9.74
C GLU A 59 -11.51 9.59 -9.95
N VAL A 60 -10.62 10.25 -9.20
CA VAL A 60 -10.29 11.68 -9.36
C VAL A 60 -9.78 11.96 -10.77
N LYS A 61 -8.86 11.15 -11.31
CA LYS A 61 -8.40 11.29 -12.70
C LYS A 61 -9.55 11.20 -13.72
N ARG A 62 -10.51 10.31 -13.48
CA ARG A 62 -11.70 10.14 -14.35
C ARG A 62 -12.61 11.37 -14.27
N LEU A 63 -12.84 11.90 -13.07
CA LEU A 63 -13.64 13.11 -12.87
C LEU A 63 -12.98 14.33 -13.50
N HIS A 64 -11.67 14.52 -13.28
CA HIS A 64 -10.85 15.54 -13.95
C HIS A 64 -11.00 15.47 -15.48
N SER A 65 -10.90 14.26 -16.05
CA SER A 65 -11.08 14.06 -17.49
C SER A 65 -12.50 14.42 -17.96
N THR A 66 -13.52 14.09 -17.16
CA THR A 66 -14.93 14.38 -17.46
C THR A 66 -15.19 15.89 -17.46
N ILE A 67 -14.68 16.61 -16.46
CA ILE A 67 -14.80 18.07 -16.35
C ILE A 67 -14.07 18.77 -17.50
N LEU A 68 -12.92 18.23 -17.94
CA LEU A 68 -12.17 18.76 -19.08
C LEU A 68 -12.89 18.54 -20.42
N ALA A 69 -13.61 17.43 -20.57
CA ALA A 69 -14.38 17.10 -21.77
C ALA A 69 -15.71 17.85 -21.85
N ALA A 70 -16.30 18.21 -20.71
CA ALA A 70 -17.56 18.93 -20.67
C ALA A 70 -17.39 20.38 -21.19
N PRO A 71 -18.29 20.85 -22.07
CA PRO A 71 -18.25 22.22 -22.61
C PRO A 71 -18.63 23.28 -21.56
N GLN A 72 -19.36 22.89 -20.52
CA GLN A 72 -19.73 23.71 -19.38
C GLN A 72 -19.44 22.92 -18.10
N ALA A 73 -19.21 23.63 -16.99
CA ALA A 73 -18.99 22.99 -15.71
C ALA A 73 -20.28 22.33 -15.19
N ASP A 74 -20.21 21.02 -14.90
CA ASP A 74 -21.28 20.30 -14.22
C ASP A 74 -20.99 20.31 -12.71
N ASP A 75 -21.77 21.09 -11.96
CA ASP A 75 -21.56 21.29 -10.53
C ASP A 75 -21.70 19.98 -9.73
N ARG A 76 -22.51 19.02 -10.21
CA ARG A 76 -22.58 17.69 -9.60
C ARG A 76 -21.25 16.95 -9.67
N THR A 77 -20.56 16.98 -10.82
CA THR A 77 -19.26 16.32 -10.97
C THR A 77 -18.16 17.00 -10.16
N LYS A 78 -18.30 18.31 -9.88
CA LYS A 78 -17.38 19.03 -8.99
C LYS A 78 -17.60 18.64 -7.54
N GLU A 79 -18.85 18.56 -7.08
CA GLU A 79 -19.17 18.11 -5.73
C GLU A 79 -18.65 16.69 -5.50
N GLU A 80 -18.88 15.78 -6.45
CA GLU A 80 -18.34 14.41 -6.41
C GLU A 80 -16.80 14.42 -6.36
N LEU A 81 -16.13 15.29 -7.11
CA LEU A 81 -14.67 15.44 -7.08
C LEU A 81 -14.17 15.91 -5.70
N GLU A 82 -14.80 16.93 -5.13
CA GLU A 82 -14.43 17.48 -3.82
C GLU A 82 -14.61 16.44 -2.70
N GLU A 83 -15.68 15.64 -2.74
CA GLU A 83 -15.90 14.54 -1.81
C GLU A 83 -14.74 13.53 -1.89
N LYS A 84 -14.36 13.11 -3.10
CA LYS A 84 -13.27 12.14 -3.30
C LYS A 84 -11.92 12.68 -2.87
N MET A 85 -11.64 13.96 -3.10
CA MET A 85 -10.43 14.62 -2.61
C MET A 85 -10.39 14.69 -1.07
N ALA A 86 -11.54 14.93 -0.43
CA ALA A 86 -11.66 14.93 1.02
C ALA A 86 -11.40 13.52 1.60
N ASP A 87 -11.96 12.48 0.98
CA ASP A 87 -11.73 11.09 1.36
C ASP A 87 -10.26 10.68 1.22
N ILE A 88 -9.61 11.04 0.10
CA ILE A 88 -8.17 10.83 -0.09
C ILE A 88 -7.39 11.48 1.04
N LYS A 89 -7.69 12.75 1.36
CA LYS A 89 -6.98 13.49 2.42
C LYS A 89 -7.15 12.82 3.79
N LYS A 90 -8.36 12.36 4.10
CA LYS A 90 -8.67 11.69 5.37
C LYS A 90 -7.92 10.35 5.49
N LEU A 91 -8.00 9.50 4.47
CA LEU A 91 -7.32 8.21 4.45
C LEU A 91 -5.80 8.36 4.44
N ALA A 92 -5.27 9.32 3.68
CA ALA A 92 -3.83 9.58 3.62
C ALA A 92 -3.27 10.02 4.97
N ASN A 93 -4.03 10.84 5.73
CA ASN A 93 -3.63 11.24 7.07
C ASN A 93 -3.66 10.06 8.06
N ASP A 94 -4.68 9.20 7.99
CA ASP A 94 -4.75 7.99 8.82
C ASP A 94 -3.57 7.04 8.54
N VAL A 95 -3.30 6.74 7.26
CA VAL A 95 -2.16 5.91 6.84
C VAL A 95 -0.84 6.52 7.31
N ARG A 96 -0.63 7.83 7.11
CA ARG A 96 0.57 8.54 7.54
C ARG A 96 0.78 8.45 9.05
N GLN A 97 -0.28 8.65 9.84
CA GLN A 97 -0.19 8.60 11.29
C GLN A 97 0.16 7.20 11.79
N ARG A 98 -0.47 6.17 11.22
CA ARG A 98 -0.20 4.76 11.57
C ARG A 98 1.21 4.31 11.17
N LEU A 99 1.70 4.71 9.99
CA LEU A 99 3.09 4.45 9.58
C LEU A 99 4.08 5.10 10.54
N LYS A 100 3.81 6.33 10.97
CA LYS A 100 4.65 7.03 11.95
C LYS A 100 4.64 6.37 13.33
N THR A 101 3.50 5.88 13.78
CA THR A 101 3.42 5.08 15.02
C THR A 101 4.27 3.82 14.91
N MET A 102 4.16 3.08 13.80
CA MET A 102 4.97 1.89 13.54
C MET A 102 6.47 2.20 13.50
N GLU A 103 6.87 3.32 12.89
CA GLU A 103 8.26 3.79 12.90
C GLU A 103 8.76 4.06 14.33
N THR A 104 7.95 4.72 15.16
CA THR A 104 8.31 5.04 16.55
C THR A 104 8.47 3.77 17.39
N GLU A 105 7.58 2.79 17.22
CA GLU A 105 7.68 1.48 17.88
C GLU A 105 8.97 0.75 17.48
N LEU A 106 9.32 0.77 16.19
CA LEU A 106 10.55 0.17 15.65
C LEU A 106 11.83 0.84 16.17
N GLU A 107 11.80 2.14 16.44
CA GLU A 107 12.94 2.89 16.98
C GLU A 107 13.16 2.61 18.47
N GLN A 108 12.09 2.51 19.26
CA GLN A 108 12.16 2.21 20.70
C GLN A 108 12.71 0.80 20.97
N GLU A 109 12.30 -0.19 20.17
CA GLU A 109 12.78 -1.57 20.25
C GLU A 109 14.24 -1.74 19.76
N GLY A 110 14.79 -0.76 19.04
CA GLY A 110 16.12 -0.81 18.44
C GLY A 110 17.31 -0.67 19.40
N ASN A 111 17.07 -0.31 20.67
CA ASN A 111 18.12 0.07 21.62
C ASN A 111 18.68 -1.09 22.46
N GLU A 112 18.06 -2.28 22.43
CA GLU A 112 18.47 -3.43 23.23
C GLU A 112 18.64 -4.69 22.37
N ASN A 113 19.80 -4.90 21.75
CA ASN A 113 20.21 -6.17 21.10
C ASN A 113 19.22 -6.84 20.10
N ALA A 114 18.10 -6.20 19.76
CA ALA A 114 16.93 -6.76 19.08
C ALA A 114 17.08 -6.86 17.55
N TRP A 115 18.17 -6.30 16.99
CA TRP A 115 18.54 -6.50 15.58
C TRP A 115 18.70 -7.97 15.16
N ARG A 116 18.75 -8.91 16.13
CA ARG A 116 18.86 -10.36 15.90
C ARG A 116 17.52 -11.08 15.82
N THR A 117 16.41 -10.49 16.25
CA THR A 117 15.11 -11.18 16.29
C THR A 117 14.44 -11.17 14.92
N ALA A 118 13.84 -12.31 14.52
CA ALA A 118 13.10 -12.41 13.26
C ALA A 118 11.90 -11.43 13.20
N ASP A 119 11.27 -11.18 14.35
CA ASP A 119 10.15 -10.24 14.52
C ASP A 119 10.47 -8.82 14.05
N LEU A 120 11.53 -8.22 14.58
CA LEU A 120 11.96 -6.86 14.22
C LEU A 120 12.29 -6.74 12.74
N ARG A 121 12.88 -7.78 12.13
CA ARG A 121 13.16 -7.81 10.69
C ARG A 121 11.87 -7.80 9.87
N ILE A 122 10.89 -8.61 10.23
CA ILE A 122 9.58 -8.64 9.56
C ILE A 122 8.91 -7.27 9.67
N ARG A 123 8.85 -6.68 10.87
CA ARG A 123 8.22 -5.37 11.08
C ARG A 123 8.89 -4.26 10.26
N LYS A 124 10.23 -4.20 10.26
CA LYS A 124 11.00 -3.23 9.44
C LYS A 124 10.74 -3.38 7.95
N THR A 125 10.72 -4.62 7.45
CA THR A 125 10.45 -4.88 6.02
C THR A 125 9.02 -4.45 5.65
N GLN A 126 8.02 -4.78 6.47
CA GLN A 126 6.63 -4.38 6.22
C GLN A 126 6.47 -2.86 6.24
N HIS A 127 7.04 -2.17 7.24
CA HIS A 127 7.03 -0.71 7.30
C HIS A 127 7.64 -0.09 6.03
N ALA A 128 8.84 -0.55 5.63
CA ALA A 128 9.50 -0.02 4.43
C ALA A 128 8.68 -0.24 3.15
N THR A 129 8.06 -1.41 3.00
CA THR A 129 7.22 -1.73 1.84
C THR A 129 5.95 -0.88 1.81
N LEU A 130 5.23 -0.76 2.94
CA LEU A 130 4.01 0.05 3.03
C LEU A 130 4.32 1.54 2.79
N SER A 131 5.38 2.06 3.42
CA SER A 131 5.80 3.46 3.25
C SER A 131 6.14 3.79 1.80
N ARG A 132 6.84 2.90 1.10
CA ARG A 132 7.13 3.08 -0.32
C ARG A 132 5.85 3.09 -1.17
N LYS A 133 4.98 2.10 -0.97
CA LYS A 133 3.70 2.02 -1.69
C LYS A 133 2.84 3.26 -1.46
N PHE A 134 2.77 3.75 -0.23
CA PHE A 134 2.04 4.97 0.12
C PHE A 134 2.60 6.19 -0.62
N ILE A 135 3.92 6.37 -0.62
CA ILE A 135 4.59 7.47 -1.32
C ILE A 135 4.29 7.41 -2.83
N ASP A 136 4.35 6.22 -3.43
CA ASP A 136 4.08 6.04 -4.86
C ASP A 136 2.64 6.45 -5.22
N VAL A 137 1.66 6.02 -4.42
CA VAL A 137 0.24 6.41 -4.60
C VAL A 137 0.05 7.92 -4.42
N MET A 138 0.66 8.52 -3.40
CA MET A 138 0.56 9.96 -3.17
C MET A 138 1.26 10.80 -4.24
N ASN A 139 2.34 10.29 -4.83
CA ASN A 139 2.99 10.92 -5.98
C ASN A 139 2.10 10.83 -7.24
N SER A 140 1.45 9.68 -7.48
CA SER A 140 0.45 9.52 -8.54
C SER A 140 -0.69 10.53 -8.38
N TYR A 141 -1.22 10.70 -7.17
CA TYR A 141 -2.22 11.73 -6.86
C TYR A 141 -1.74 13.15 -7.18
N ARG A 142 -0.54 13.51 -6.69
CA ARG A 142 0.05 14.82 -6.94
C ARG A 142 0.24 15.09 -8.43
N ASN A 143 0.68 14.10 -9.19
CA ASN A 143 0.88 14.23 -10.63
C ASN A 143 -0.46 14.43 -11.36
N ALA A 144 -1.52 13.71 -10.96
CA ALA A 144 -2.85 13.91 -11.51
C ALA A 144 -3.38 15.34 -11.28
N GLU A 145 -3.18 15.90 -10.09
CA GLU A 145 -3.55 17.28 -9.76
C GLU A 145 -2.79 18.31 -10.60
N ILE A 146 -1.47 18.11 -10.77
CA ILE A 146 -0.64 19.00 -11.59
C ILE A 146 -1.10 18.94 -13.05
N GLU A 147 -1.32 17.74 -13.59
CA GLU A 147 -1.77 17.55 -14.96
C GLU A 147 -3.13 18.22 -15.21
N TYR A 148 -4.09 18.04 -14.28
CA TYR A 148 -5.40 18.69 -14.37
C TYR A 148 -5.27 20.22 -14.40
N ARG A 149 -4.45 20.80 -13.51
CA ARG A 149 -4.22 22.24 -13.47
C ARG A 149 -3.61 22.78 -14.77
N GLU A 150 -2.61 22.09 -15.32
CA GLU A 150 -2.00 22.50 -16.60
C GLU A 150 -3.01 22.43 -17.75
N ARG A 151 -3.84 21.37 -17.80
CA ARG A 151 -4.90 21.25 -18.81
C ARG A 151 -5.97 22.34 -18.67
N CYS A 152 -6.36 22.68 -17.45
CA CYS A 152 -7.27 23.80 -17.19
C CYS A 152 -6.70 25.14 -17.68
N LYS A 153 -5.42 25.40 -17.40
CA LYS A 153 -4.71 26.59 -17.88
C LYS A 153 -4.70 26.66 -19.41
N ALA A 154 -4.39 25.56 -20.09
CA ALA A 154 -4.39 25.48 -21.55
C ALA A 154 -5.77 25.75 -22.17
N ARG A 155 -6.85 25.26 -21.53
CA ARG A 155 -8.24 25.55 -21.97
C ARG A 155 -8.56 27.04 -21.88
N ILE A 156 -8.22 27.69 -20.76
CA ILE A 156 -8.47 29.13 -20.57
C ILE A 156 -7.67 29.95 -21.57
N GLN A 157 -6.39 29.64 -21.76
CA GLN A 157 -5.55 30.34 -22.74
C GLN A 157 -6.14 30.24 -24.15
N ARG A 158 -6.59 29.05 -24.56
CA ARG A 158 -7.24 28.87 -25.87
C ARG A 158 -8.56 29.65 -25.99
N GLN A 159 -9.34 29.74 -24.91
CA GLN A 159 -10.56 30.56 -24.92
C GLN A 159 -10.25 32.05 -25.07
N LEU A 160 -9.19 32.55 -24.42
CA LEU A 160 -8.73 33.93 -24.56
C LEU A 160 -8.28 34.22 -26.00
N GLU A 161 -7.45 33.35 -26.58
CA GLU A 161 -6.97 33.47 -27.98
C GLU A 161 -8.15 33.50 -28.97
N ILE A 162 -9.18 32.68 -28.78
CA ILE A 162 -10.38 32.69 -29.63
C ILE A 162 -11.16 34.01 -29.47
N SER A 163 -11.26 34.54 -28.24
CA SER A 163 -11.96 35.79 -27.98
C SER A 163 -11.24 37.03 -28.49
N GLU A 164 -9.91 36.99 -28.62
CA GLU A 164 -9.10 38.08 -29.19
C GLU A 164 -9.08 38.11 -30.72
N ILE A 165 -9.52 37.02 -31.37
CA ILE A 165 -9.61 36.90 -32.84
C ILE A 165 -10.96 37.44 -33.38
N TYR A 166 -11.95 37.68 -32.52
CA TYR A 166 -13.26 38.26 -32.85
C TYR A 166 -13.39 39.70 -32.36
#